data_AF-A0A660LEH4-F1
#
_entry.id   AF-A0A660LEH4-F1
#
_cell.length_a   1.000
_cell.length_b   1.000
_cell.length_c   1.000
_cell.angle_alpha   90.00
_cell.angle_beta   90.00
_cell.angle_gamma   90.00
#
_symmetry.space_group_name_H-M   'P 1'
#
loop_
_entity.id
_entity.type
_entity.pdbx_description
1 polymer ?
#
loop_
_entity_poly.entity_id
_entity_poly.type
_entity_poly.pdbx_seq_one_letter_code
_entity_poly.pdbx_strand_id
1 'polypeptide(L)'
;MNVLEGTYSICRLPPSDRVPSWALELHEGLVSITRTPDELSIVCPEEAVPPDTTVEDGWKALQVPGPIPFTETGVLARIATPLAAAGISIFAVSTYDTDYVLVREPDLEAALAALQATGRRLISSGSPYEPVIGFSRAVRDGDRVLVSGTGPVMPDGGCPDSTYDQAKRAWEIVAKALNEAGATVDDVVRTRTFLTPEADPDGAMRAHGEVFADARPASTMLVIHSLLDPRWTVEVEAEAQTRR
;
A
#
# COMPACT_ATOMS: atom_id res chain seq x y z
N MET A 1 0.26 10.75 0.71
CA MET A 1 0.43 11.94 1.58
C MET A 1 1.43 12.85 0.91
N ASN A 2 1.33 14.16 1.12
CA ASN A 2 2.34 15.10 0.64
C ASN A 2 3.42 15.25 1.73
N VAL A 3 4.70 15.02 1.38
CA VAL A 3 5.82 15.20 2.32
C VAL A 3 6.28 16.65 2.18
N LEU A 4 6.28 17.41 3.27
CA LEU A 4 6.80 18.77 3.22
C LEU A 4 8.33 18.77 3.06
N GLU A 5 8.82 19.82 2.39
CA GLU A 5 10.26 20.06 2.26
C GLU A 5 10.89 20.39 3.62
N GLY A 6 12.20 20.13 3.72
CA GLY A 6 12.98 20.37 4.94
C GLY A 6 12.71 19.38 6.09
N THR A 7 13.46 19.56 7.17
CA THR A 7 13.22 18.90 8.46
C THR A 7 12.55 19.87 9.43
N TYR A 8 11.86 19.30 10.41
CA TYR A 8 11.10 20.01 11.41
C TYR A 8 11.59 19.67 12.81
N SER A 9 11.35 20.62 13.69
CA SER A 9 11.71 20.56 15.09
C SER A 9 10.48 20.77 15.97
N ILE A 10 10.48 20.13 17.14
CA ILE A 10 9.48 20.33 18.18
C ILE A 10 10.18 20.98 19.36
N CYS A 11 10.01 22.28 19.50
CA CYS A 11 10.59 23.10 20.55
C CYS A 11 9.71 23.11 21.79
N ARG A 12 10.32 23.07 22.97
CA ARG A 12 9.67 23.21 24.27
C ARG A 12 10.17 24.45 24.99
N LEU A 13 9.24 25.33 25.35
CA LEU A 13 9.48 26.51 26.17
C LEU A 13 8.62 26.46 27.45
N PRO A 14 8.99 27.20 28.50
CA PRO A 14 8.16 27.35 29.70
C PRO A 14 6.73 27.85 29.40
N PRO A 15 5.71 27.41 30.16
CA PRO A 15 4.31 27.77 29.92
C PRO A 15 4.00 29.26 30.14
N SER A 16 4.85 29.97 30.87
CA SER A 16 4.73 31.42 31.12
C SER A 16 5.41 32.28 30.05
N ASP A 17 6.26 31.70 29.21
CA ASP A 17 7.03 32.46 28.23
C ASP A 17 6.11 33.03 27.16
N ARG A 18 6.37 34.28 26.75
CA ARG A 18 5.68 34.85 25.59
C ARG A 18 6.06 34.05 24.35
N VAL A 19 5.14 33.97 23.39
CA VAL A 19 5.48 33.37 22.08
C VAL A 19 6.65 34.18 21.49
N PRO A 20 7.79 33.54 21.16
CA PRO A 20 8.95 34.23 20.61
C PRO A 20 8.62 34.90 19.27
N SER A 21 9.24 36.06 19.00
CA SER A 21 9.00 36.78 17.74
C SER A 21 9.46 35.96 16.53
N TRP A 22 10.59 35.24 16.64
CA TRP A 22 11.09 34.38 15.56
C TRP A 22 10.03 33.38 15.11
N ALA A 23 9.23 32.81 16.01
CA ALA A 23 8.19 31.83 15.68
C ALA A 23 6.96 32.50 15.01
N LEU A 24 6.68 33.76 15.36
CA LEU A 24 5.57 34.53 14.78
C LEU A 24 5.90 35.08 13.38
N GLU A 25 7.18 35.22 13.06
CA GLU A 25 7.67 35.72 11.78
C GLU A 25 7.76 34.63 10.69
N LEU A 26 7.65 33.35 11.08
CA LEU A 26 7.64 32.22 10.15
C LEU A 26 6.34 32.14 9.35
N HIS A 27 6.48 32.02 8.03
CA HIS A 27 5.37 31.94 7.07
C HIS A 27 5.55 30.83 6.04
N GLU A 28 6.69 30.13 6.05
CA GLU A 28 6.98 28.98 5.19
C GLU A 28 7.03 27.69 6.03
N GLY A 29 6.56 26.59 5.43
CA GLY A 29 6.45 25.30 6.11
C GLY A 29 5.30 25.21 7.12
N LEU A 30 5.26 24.10 7.85
CA LEU A 30 4.34 23.91 8.97
C LEU A 30 4.84 24.65 10.22
N VAL A 31 4.03 25.59 10.71
CA VAL A 31 4.25 26.27 12.00
C VAL A 31 3.05 26.03 12.90
N SER A 32 3.28 25.44 14.07
CA SER A 32 2.22 25.21 15.07
C SER A 32 2.69 25.67 16.44
N ILE A 33 1.98 26.63 17.03
CA ILE A 33 2.28 27.17 18.36
C ILE A 33 1.15 26.77 19.29
N THR A 34 1.45 25.88 20.24
CA THR A 34 0.49 25.34 21.18
C THR A 34 0.92 25.64 22.60
N ARG A 35 0.05 26.32 23.36
CA ARG A 35 0.27 26.55 24.79
C ARG A 35 -0.66 25.69 25.61
N THR A 36 -0.09 25.02 26.60
CA THR A 36 -0.80 24.30 27.65
C THR A 36 -0.45 24.93 29.01
N PRO A 37 -1.07 24.50 30.12
CA PRO A 37 -0.62 24.89 31.45
C PRO A 37 0.82 24.49 31.78
N ASP A 38 1.35 23.47 31.09
CA ASP A 38 2.64 22.85 31.42
C ASP A 38 3.79 23.31 30.50
N GLU A 39 3.48 23.79 29.29
CA GLU A 39 4.48 24.24 28.34
C GLU A 39 3.95 25.15 27.22
N LEU A 40 4.90 25.72 26.48
CA LEU A 40 4.70 26.28 25.14
C LEU A 40 5.46 25.38 24.14
N SER A 41 4.72 24.63 23.33
CA SER A 41 5.26 23.78 22.26
C SER A 41 5.22 24.53 20.93
N ILE A 42 6.31 24.50 20.18
CA ILE A 42 6.39 25.10 18.84
C ILE A 42 6.92 24.06 17.85
N VAL A 43 6.11 23.72 16.85
CA VAL A 43 6.56 22.95 15.69
C VAL A 43 6.92 23.92 14.58
N CYS A 44 8.12 23.84 14.02
CA CYS A 44 8.60 24.72 12.96
C CYS A 44 9.72 24.06 12.13
N PRO A 45 10.11 24.62 10.97
CA PRO A 45 11.33 24.21 10.28
C PRO A 45 12.56 24.25 11.19
N GLU A 46 13.42 23.25 11.10
CA GLU A 46 14.58 23.06 11.99
C GLU A 46 15.58 24.21 11.90
N GLU A 47 15.81 24.75 10.71
CA GLU A 47 16.72 25.88 10.47
C GLU A 47 16.31 27.20 11.15
N ALA A 48 15.04 27.31 11.57
CA ALA A 48 14.53 28.49 12.25
C ALA A 48 14.76 28.47 13.77
N VAL A 49 15.22 27.34 14.33
CA VAL A 49 15.33 27.15 15.77
C VAL A 49 16.59 27.82 16.33
N PRO A 50 16.47 28.69 17.36
CA PRO A 50 17.64 29.27 18.02
C PRO A 50 18.48 28.22 18.78
N PRO A 51 19.83 28.35 18.84
CA PRO A 51 20.74 27.32 19.37
C PRO A 51 20.52 26.86 20.83
N ASP A 52 19.90 27.68 21.67
CA ASP A 52 19.68 27.41 23.10
C ASP A 52 18.24 26.92 23.41
N THR A 53 17.47 26.58 22.38
CA THR A 53 16.09 26.10 22.53
C THR A 53 16.09 24.61 22.89
N THR A 54 15.30 24.22 23.90
CA THR A 54 15.06 22.79 24.15
C THR A 54 14.23 22.22 23.00
N VAL A 55 14.76 21.25 22.28
CA VAL A 55 14.20 20.81 21.00
C VAL A 55 14.36 19.31 20.76
N GLU A 56 13.42 18.75 20.02
CA GLU A 56 13.52 17.45 19.35
C GLU A 56 13.54 17.66 17.83
N ASP A 57 14.70 17.43 17.19
CA ASP A 57 14.95 17.65 15.76
C ASP A 57 14.74 16.40 14.89
N GLY A 58 14.92 16.56 13.57
CA GLY A 58 14.94 15.44 12.63
C GLY A 58 13.56 14.85 12.35
N TRP A 59 12.52 15.68 12.29
CA TRP A 59 11.17 15.26 11.93
C TRP A 59 10.84 15.58 10.47
N LYS A 60 10.05 14.71 9.84
CA LYS A 60 9.49 14.89 8.50
C LYS A 60 7.97 15.03 8.61
N ALA A 61 7.43 16.15 8.13
CA ALA A 61 6.01 16.43 8.16
C ALA A 61 5.28 15.84 6.93
N LEU A 62 4.25 15.04 7.19
CA LEU A 62 3.35 14.46 6.20
C LEU A 62 2.00 15.16 6.30
N GLN A 63 1.60 15.86 5.23
CA GLN A 63 0.28 16.48 5.14
C GLN A 63 -0.76 15.44 4.70
N VAL A 64 -1.87 15.37 5.44
CA VAL A 64 -3.06 14.62 5.05
C VAL A 64 -3.75 15.36 3.90
N PRO A 65 -4.13 14.69 2.81
CA PRO A 65 -4.89 15.34 1.74
C PRO A 65 -6.25 15.85 2.27
N GLY A 66 -6.52 17.14 2.09
CA GLY A 66 -7.76 17.82 2.51
C GLY A 66 -8.44 18.60 1.37
N PRO A 67 -9.47 19.43 1.68
CA PRO A 67 -9.98 19.71 3.02
C PRO A 67 -10.79 18.54 3.61
N ILE A 68 -10.72 18.40 4.93
CA ILE A 68 -11.36 17.32 5.69
C ILE A 68 -12.61 17.87 6.37
N PRO A 69 -13.82 17.36 6.05
CA PRO A 69 -15.04 17.79 6.73
C PRO A 69 -14.98 17.51 8.23
N PHE A 70 -15.49 18.42 9.08
CA PHE A 70 -15.55 18.21 10.54
C PHE A 70 -16.42 17.00 10.96
N THR A 71 -17.28 16.51 10.08
CA THR A 71 -18.09 15.29 10.29
C THR A 71 -17.33 14.01 9.96
N GLU A 72 -16.16 14.11 9.32
CA GLU A 72 -15.34 12.96 8.97
C GLU A 72 -14.80 12.32 10.24
N THR A 73 -14.92 11.00 10.34
CA THR A 73 -14.43 10.25 11.50
C THR A 73 -13.32 9.29 11.10
N GLY A 74 -12.41 9.00 12.04
CA GLY A 74 -11.36 8.00 11.83
C GLY A 74 -10.20 8.43 10.92
N VAL A 75 -10.09 9.70 10.54
CA VAL A 75 -8.98 10.24 9.73
C VAL A 75 -7.63 9.91 10.35
N LEU A 76 -7.36 10.40 11.58
CA LEU A 76 -6.13 10.11 12.29
C LEU A 76 -5.97 8.61 12.59
N ALA A 77 -7.06 7.89 12.86
CA ALA A 77 -6.98 6.45 13.10
C ALA A 77 -6.47 5.68 11.87
N ARG A 78 -6.87 6.07 10.65
CA ARG A 78 -6.40 5.46 9.39
C ARG A 78 -4.91 5.70 9.12
N ILE A 79 -4.32 6.71 9.75
CA ILE A 79 -2.90 7.05 9.62
C ILE A 79 -2.09 6.46 10.78
N ALA A 80 -2.56 6.65 12.02
CA ALA A 80 -1.90 6.18 13.22
C ALA A 80 -1.87 4.65 13.31
N THR A 81 -2.93 3.96 12.87
CA THR A 81 -3.01 2.48 12.95
C THR A 81 -1.89 1.79 12.17
N PRO A 82 -1.66 2.07 10.87
CA PRO A 82 -0.55 1.45 10.15
C PRO A 82 0.82 1.86 10.68
N LEU A 83 1.01 3.11 11.08
CA LEU A 83 2.29 3.57 11.61
C LEU A 83 2.61 2.91 12.94
N ALA A 84 1.64 2.82 13.86
CA ALA A 84 1.80 2.08 15.11
C ALA A 84 2.05 0.58 14.87
N ALA A 85 1.38 -0.03 13.89
CA ALA A 85 1.61 -1.41 13.49
C ALA A 85 3.02 -1.66 12.92
N ALA A 86 3.65 -0.63 12.36
CA ALA A 86 5.04 -0.64 11.90
C ALA A 86 6.05 -0.22 12.99
N GLY A 87 5.59 0.06 14.22
CA GLY A 87 6.45 0.53 15.31
C GLY A 87 6.92 1.98 15.18
N ILE A 88 6.26 2.76 14.32
CA ILE A 88 6.64 4.15 14.02
C ILE A 88 5.85 5.10 14.92
N SER A 89 6.58 5.85 15.74
CA SER A 89 6.00 6.92 16.56
C SER A 89 5.61 8.12 15.71
N ILE A 90 4.54 8.80 16.10
CA ILE A 90 4.03 9.97 15.38
C ILE A 90 3.83 11.16 16.31
N PHE A 91 3.97 12.36 15.76
CA PHE A 91 3.50 13.61 16.35
C PHE A 91 2.44 14.22 15.42
N ALA A 92 1.21 14.40 15.91
CA ALA A 92 0.10 14.86 15.09
C ALA A 92 -0.29 16.32 15.39
N VAL A 93 -0.55 17.10 14.35
CA VAL A 93 -1.02 18.48 14.43
C VAL A 93 -2.26 18.62 13.54
N SER A 94 -3.41 18.87 14.15
CA SER A 94 -4.65 19.18 13.43
C SER A 94 -4.76 20.67 13.13
N THR A 95 -5.31 21.00 11.96
CA THR A 95 -5.62 22.38 11.55
C THR A 95 -7.09 22.49 11.14
N TYR A 96 -7.51 23.65 10.65
CA TYR A 96 -8.88 23.84 10.17
C TYR A 96 -9.19 22.96 8.95
N ASP A 97 -8.30 22.92 7.96
CA ASP A 97 -8.54 22.24 6.69
C ASP A 97 -8.07 20.78 6.70
N THR A 98 -7.04 20.46 7.46
CA THR A 98 -6.41 19.14 7.40
C THR A 98 -5.58 18.80 8.64
N ASP A 99 -5.03 17.60 8.68
CA ASP A 99 -4.06 17.14 9.67
C ASP A 99 -2.65 17.03 9.08
N TYR A 100 -1.66 17.17 9.95
CA TYR A 100 -0.25 16.89 9.68
C TYR A 100 0.21 15.81 10.66
N VAL A 101 0.97 14.85 10.14
CA VAL A 101 1.59 13.80 10.95
C VAL A 101 3.08 13.85 10.71
N LEU A 102 3.85 14.01 11.78
CA LEU A 102 5.30 14.03 11.74
C LEU A 102 5.83 12.68 12.18
N VAL A 103 6.82 12.18 11.45
CA VAL A 103 7.61 10.98 11.76
C VAL A 103 9.08 11.35 11.85
N ARG A 104 9.91 10.54 12.52
CA ARG A 104 11.36 10.76 12.50
C ARG A 104 11.90 10.55 11.08
N GLU A 105 12.86 11.35 10.66
CA GLU A 105 13.45 11.28 9.32
C GLU A 105 13.95 9.88 8.94
N PRO A 106 14.64 9.13 9.82
CA PRO A 106 15.05 7.76 9.52
C PRO A 106 13.88 6.80 9.22
N ASP A 107 12.69 7.09 9.76
CA ASP A 107 11.50 6.25 9.61
C ASP A 107 10.64 6.65 8.41
N LEU A 108 11.00 7.71 7.66
CA LEU A 108 10.15 8.26 6.60
C LEU A 108 9.78 7.23 5.54
N GLU A 109 10.75 6.47 5.02
CA GLU A 109 10.49 5.47 3.98
C GLU A 109 9.55 4.37 4.49
N ALA A 110 9.81 3.85 5.69
CA ALA A 110 8.97 2.85 6.33
C ALA A 110 7.56 3.37 6.62
N ALA A 111 7.44 4.64 7.03
CA ALA A 111 6.16 5.30 7.28
C ALA A 111 5.33 5.42 6.00
N LEU A 112 5.95 5.88 4.90
CA LEU A 112 5.29 5.97 3.61
C LEU A 112 4.85 4.60 3.09
N ALA A 113 5.69 3.57 3.24
CA ALA A 113 5.33 2.20 2.88
C ALA A 113 4.14 1.67 3.71
N ALA A 114 4.15 1.88 5.03
CA ALA A 114 3.07 1.47 5.92
C ALA A 114 1.75 2.16 5.59
N LEU A 115 1.79 3.45 5.26
CA LEU A 115 0.61 4.22 4.87
C LEU A 115 0.07 3.79 3.50
N GLN A 116 0.95 3.51 2.53
CA GLN A 116 0.55 2.99 1.22
C GLN A 116 -0.08 1.60 1.32
N ALA A 117 0.39 0.77 2.26
CA ALA A 117 -0.13 -0.56 2.50
C ALA A 117 -1.56 -0.60 3.06
N THR A 118 -2.20 0.53 3.35
CA THR A 118 -3.59 0.57 3.90
C THR A 118 -4.65 1.06 2.92
N GLY A 119 -4.28 1.38 1.69
CA GLY A 119 -5.22 1.84 0.66
C GLY A 119 -5.72 0.71 -0.24
N ARG A 120 -7.00 0.77 -0.62
CA ARG A 120 -7.53 -0.05 -1.72
C ARG A 120 -6.96 0.45 -3.04
N ARG A 121 -6.25 -0.40 -3.77
CA ARG A 121 -5.69 -0.10 -5.10
C ARG A 121 -6.17 -1.12 -6.12
N LEU A 122 -6.61 -0.61 -7.26
CA LEU A 122 -7.03 -1.42 -8.41
C LEU A 122 -5.85 -1.56 -9.37
N ILE A 123 -5.55 -2.79 -9.77
CA ILE A 123 -4.58 -3.10 -10.81
C ILE A 123 -5.36 -3.44 -12.07
N SER A 124 -5.08 -2.73 -13.17
CA SER A 124 -5.74 -2.93 -14.45
C SER A 124 -4.85 -3.75 -15.38
N SER A 125 -5.45 -4.66 -16.14
CA SER A 125 -4.80 -5.36 -17.24
C SER A 125 -4.98 -4.68 -18.61
N GLY A 126 -5.75 -3.59 -18.66
CA GLY A 126 -6.16 -2.96 -19.93
C GLY A 126 -7.18 -3.79 -20.72
N SER A 127 -7.77 -4.82 -20.10
CA SER A 127 -8.80 -5.63 -20.75
C SER A 127 -10.03 -4.77 -21.06
N PRO A 128 -10.58 -4.81 -22.28
CA PRO A 128 -11.77 -4.04 -22.64
C PRO A 128 -13.01 -4.48 -21.86
N TYR A 129 -12.96 -5.66 -21.23
CA TYR A 129 -14.05 -6.18 -20.41
C TYR A 129 -14.03 -5.65 -18.97
N GLU A 130 -12.93 -5.08 -18.46
CA GLU A 130 -12.87 -4.54 -17.10
C GLU A 130 -14.02 -3.54 -16.79
N PRO A 131 -14.28 -2.52 -17.62
CA PRO A 131 -15.40 -1.60 -17.38
C PRO A 131 -16.78 -2.20 -17.68
N VAL A 132 -16.88 -3.26 -18.49
CA VAL A 132 -18.16 -3.86 -18.90
C VAL A 132 -18.63 -4.90 -17.88
N ILE A 133 -17.73 -5.76 -17.43
CA ILE A 133 -17.97 -6.81 -16.43
C ILE A 133 -17.87 -6.24 -15.01
N GLY A 134 -17.04 -5.21 -14.79
CA GLY A 134 -16.82 -4.61 -13.49
C GLY A 134 -15.81 -5.37 -12.63
N PHE A 135 -14.63 -5.66 -13.18
CA PHE A 135 -13.53 -6.30 -12.44
C PHE A 135 -12.20 -5.56 -12.64
N SER A 136 -11.20 -5.92 -11.84
CA SER A 136 -9.81 -5.46 -11.97
C SER A 136 -8.91 -6.69 -12.07
N ARG A 137 -7.76 -6.59 -12.75
CA ARG A 137 -6.78 -7.70 -12.80
C ARG A 137 -6.40 -8.17 -11.40
N ALA A 138 -6.17 -7.23 -10.51
CA ALA A 138 -6.01 -7.50 -9.09
C ALA A 138 -6.56 -6.34 -8.26
N VAL A 139 -6.93 -6.65 -7.02
CA VAL A 139 -7.27 -5.66 -6.00
C VAL A 139 -6.30 -5.84 -4.85
N ARG A 140 -5.55 -4.79 -4.52
CA ARG A 140 -4.90 -4.70 -3.22
C ARG A 140 -5.85 -4.01 -2.26
N ASP A 141 -6.10 -4.62 -1.11
CA ASP A 141 -6.86 -4.03 -0.03
C ASP A 141 -6.11 -4.31 1.28
N GLY A 142 -5.41 -3.30 1.78
CA GLY A 142 -4.49 -3.49 2.89
C GLY A 142 -3.25 -4.33 2.51
N ASP A 143 -2.99 -5.35 3.33
CA ASP A 143 -1.95 -6.38 3.13
C ASP A 143 -2.40 -7.51 2.20
N ARG A 144 -3.68 -7.57 1.81
CA ARG A 144 -4.22 -8.60 0.93
C ARG A 144 -4.17 -8.17 -0.52
N VAL A 145 -3.72 -9.07 -1.39
CA VAL A 145 -3.79 -8.92 -2.84
C VAL A 145 -4.59 -10.08 -3.41
N LEU A 146 -5.70 -9.73 -4.07
CA LEU A 146 -6.63 -10.67 -4.71
C LEU A 146 -6.45 -10.57 -6.22
N VAL A 147 -5.95 -11.62 -6.87
CA VAL A 147 -5.80 -11.66 -8.33
C VAL A 147 -7.01 -12.37 -8.93
N SER A 148 -7.66 -11.74 -9.92
CA SER A 148 -8.81 -12.34 -10.60
C SER A 148 -8.45 -13.60 -11.37
N GLY A 149 -9.46 -14.42 -11.67
CA GLY A 149 -9.35 -15.57 -12.56
C GLY A 149 -8.60 -15.21 -13.84
N THR A 150 -7.56 -15.98 -14.12
CA THR A 150 -6.56 -15.66 -15.15
C THR A 150 -6.39 -16.87 -16.07
N GLY A 151 -6.85 -16.72 -17.31
CA GLY A 151 -6.60 -17.66 -18.40
C GLY A 151 -5.31 -17.35 -19.18
N PRO A 152 -4.94 -18.21 -20.14
CA PRO A 152 -3.68 -18.16 -20.90
C PRO A 152 -3.71 -17.15 -22.06
N VAL A 153 -4.03 -15.89 -21.78
CA VAL A 153 -4.19 -14.86 -22.83
C VAL A 153 -2.85 -14.42 -23.38
N MET A 154 -2.65 -14.59 -24.70
CA MET A 154 -1.51 -14.05 -25.43
C MET A 154 -1.78 -12.62 -25.90
N PRO A 155 -0.74 -11.77 -26.09
CA PRO A 155 -0.93 -10.38 -26.53
C PRO A 155 -1.67 -10.23 -27.87
N ASP A 156 -1.58 -11.23 -28.74
CA ASP A 156 -2.25 -11.30 -30.03
C ASP A 156 -3.65 -11.98 -29.97
N GLY A 157 -4.12 -12.35 -28.78
CA GLY A 157 -5.37 -13.10 -28.58
C GLY A 157 -5.26 -14.60 -28.88
N GLY A 158 -4.06 -15.09 -29.19
CA GLY A 158 -3.75 -16.50 -29.33
C GLY A 158 -3.89 -17.28 -28.01
N CYS A 159 -3.87 -18.60 -28.11
CA CYS A 159 -3.91 -19.51 -26.99
C CYS A 159 -2.82 -20.58 -27.18
N PRO A 160 -1.95 -20.83 -26.19
CA PRO A 160 -0.96 -21.91 -26.29
C PRO A 160 -1.62 -23.29 -26.44
N ASP A 161 -0.91 -24.22 -27.09
CA ASP A 161 -1.47 -25.52 -27.47
C ASP A 161 -1.59 -26.52 -26.31
N SER A 162 -0.64 -26.50 -25.37
CA SER A 162 -0.58 -27.46 -24.25
C SER A 162 -1.13 -26.87 -22.96
N THR A 163 -1.73 -27.70 -22.10
CA THR A 163 -2.16 -27.28 -20.76
C THR A 163 -1.00 -26.73 -19.93
N TYR A 164 0.20 -27.29 -20.09
CA TYR A 164 1.42 -26.76 -19.44
C TYR A 164 1.72 -25.33 -19.88
N ASP A 165 1.78 -25.05 -21.20
CA ASP A 165 2.11 -23.71 -21.71
C ASP A 165 1.01 -22.70 -21.38
N GLN A 166 -0.26 -23.15 -21.39
CA GLN A 166 -1.38 -22.34 -20.93
C GLN A 166 -1.25 -21.99 -19.43
N ALA A 167 -0.99 -22.98 -18.57
CA ALA A 167 -0.84 -22.77 -17.13
C ALA A 167 0.34 -21.84 -16.83
N LYS A 168 1.48 -22.07 -17.49
CA LYS A 168 2.67 -21.21 -17.39
C LYS A 168 2.34 -19.77 -17.74
N ARG A 169 1.66 -19.55 -18.88
CA ARG A 169 1.25 -18.22 -19.32
C ARG A 169 0.32 -17.54 -18.31
N ALA A 170 -0.63 -18.29 -17.77
CA ALA A 170 -1.55 -17.77 -16.76
C ALA A 170 -0.81 -17.34 -15.48
N TRP A 171 0.14 -18.16 -15.00
CA TRP A 171 0.96 -17.81 -13.83
C TRP A 171 1.90 -16.62 -14.07
N GLU A 172 2.44 -16.43 -15.28
CA GLU A 172 3.19 -15.22 -15.63
C GLU A 172 2.36 -13.95 -15.47
N ILE A 173 1.10 -14.00 -15.92
CA ILE A 173 0.17 -12.86 -15.80
C ILE A 173 -0.17 -12.59 -14.33
N VAL A 174 -0.40 -13.65 -13.54
CA VAL A 174 -0.62 -13.54 -12.09
C VAL A 174 0.59 -12.92 -11.39
N ALA A 175 1.80 -13.42 -11.65
CA ALA A 175 3.03 -12.90 -11.06
C ALA A 175 3.25 -11.43 -11.43
N LYS A 176 2.96 -11.03 -12.67
CA LYS A 176 2.99 -9.62 -13.07
C LYS A 176 1.99 -8.76 -12.28
N ALA A 177 0.76 -9.23 -12.12
CA ALA A 177 -0.27 -8.52 -11.36
C ALA A 177 0.08 -8.37 -9.88
N LEU A 178 0.65 -9.41 -9.27
CA LEU A 178 1.18 -9.36 -7.90
C LEU A 178 2.27 -8.30 -7.78
N ASN A 179 3.25 -8.30 -8.68
CA ASN A 179 4.34 -7.32 -8.67
C ASN A 179 3.83 -5.88 -8.83
N GLU A 180 2.88 -5.65 -9.74
CA GLU A 180 2.24 -4.34 -9.88
C GLU A 180 1.51 -3.93 -8.59
N ALA A 181 0.88 -4.87 -7.88
CA ALA A 181 0.27 -4.66 -6.58
C ALA A 181 1.26 -4.50 -5.42
N GLY A 182 2.57 -4.65 -5.64
CA GLY A 182 3.59 -4.62 -4.59
C GLY A 182 3.61 -5.88 -3.72
N ALA A 183 3.35 -7.04 -4.32
CA ALA A 183 3.48 -8.37 -3.73
C ALA A 183 4.31 -9.27 -4.67
N THR A 184 4.83 -10.37 -4.14
CA THR A 184 5.61 -11.36 -4.89
C THR A 184 4.92 -12.73 -4.85
N VAL A 185 5.46 -13.71 -5.59
CA VAL A 185 4.97 -15.10 -5.53
C VAL A 185 5.18 -15.74 -4.16
N ASP A 186 6.16 -15.26 -3.37
CA ASP A 186 6.43 -15.73 -2.01
C ASP A 186 5.41 -15.22 -0.98
N ASP A 187 4.66 -14.17 -1.32
CA ASP A 187 3.54 -13.65 -0.54
C ASP A 187 2.24 -14.43 -0.82
N VAL A 188 2.21 -15.31 -1.83
CA VAL A 188 1.00 -16.08 -2.17
C VAL A 188 0.71 -17.08 -1.07
N VAL A 189 -0.47 -16.96 -0.47
CA VAL A 189 -0.97 -17.85 0.59
C VAL A 189 -1.96 -18.88 0.04
N ARG A 190 -2.59 -18.60 -1.10
CA ARG A 190 -3.56 -19.48 -1.74
C ARG A 190 -3.51 -19.46 -3.25
N THR A 191 -3.66 -20.63 -3.85
CA THR A 191 -3.89 -20.82 -5.30
C THR A 191 -5.13 -21.66 -5.54
N ARG A 192 -5.87 -21.34 -6.61
CA ARG A 192 -6.93 -22.21 -7.17
C ARG A 192 -6.63 -22.43 -8.65
N THR A 193 -6.68 -23.67 -9.09
CA THR A 193 -6.50 -24.06 -10.50
C THR A 193 -7.77 -24.76 -10.97
N PHE A 194 -8.34 -24.27 -12.06
CA PHE A 194 -9.52 -24.83 -12.71
C PHE A 194 -9.10 -25.46 -14.04
N LEU A 195 -9.37 -26.75 -14.21
CA LEU A 195 -9.02 -27.55 -15.38
C LEU A 195 -10.28 -28.01 -16.10
N THR A 196 -10.25 -28.09 -17.44
CA THR A 196 -11.31 -28.78 -18.20
C THR A 196 -11.09 -30.30 -18.19
N PRO A 197 -12.09 -31.13 -18.57
CA PRO A 197 -11.94 -32.58 -18.58
C PRO A 197 -10.85 -33.08 -19.54
N GLU A 198 -10.52 -32.30 -20.57
CA GLU A 198 -9.50 -32.61 -21.58
C GLU A 198 -8.10 -32.13 -21.22
N ALA A 199 -7.97 -31.39 -20.11
CA ALA A 199 -6.70 -30.82 -19.67
C ALA A 199 -5.71 -31.90 -19.23
N ASP A 200 -4.42 -31.66 -19.48
CA ASP A 200 -3.31 -32.45 -18.89
C ASP A 200 -3.00 -31.93 -17.48
N PRO A 201 -3.40 -32.65 -16.40
CA PRO A 201 -3.20 -32.17 -15.03
C PRO A 201 -1.72 -32.15 -14.63
N ASP A 202 -0.92 -33.09 -15.12
CA ASP A 202 0.51 -33.18 -14.79
C ASP A 202 1.26 -31.98 -15.39
N GLY A 203 0.87 -31.56 -16.60
CA GLY A 203 1.31 -30.32 -17.21
C GLY A 203 0.99 -29.09 -16.36
N ALA A 204 -0.25 -28.96 -15.88
CA ALA A 204 -0.65 -27.85 -15.01
C ALA A 204 0.10 -27.86 -13.66
N MET A 205 0.28 -29.03 -13.05
CA MET A 205 1.01 -29.21 -11.79
C MET A 205 2.48 -28.85 -11.92
N ARG A 206 3.13 -29.22 -13.03
CA ARG A 206 4.52 -28.84 -13.30
C ARG A 206 4.67 -27.33 -13.40
N ALA A 207 3.81 -26.66 -14.17
CA ALA A 207 3.82 -25.20 -14.29
C ALA A 207 3.58 -24.49 -12.95
N HIS A 208 2.68 -25.01 -12.11
CA HIS A 208 2.47 -24.49 -10.74
C HIS A 208 3.72 -24.67 -9.87
N GLY A 209 4.34 -25.85 -9.90
CA GLY A 209 5.54 -26.18 -9.13
C GLY A 209 6.74 -25.29 -9.50
N GLU A 210 6.92 -24.95 -10.77
CA GLU A 210 7.98 -24.03 -11.22
C GLU A 210 7.86 -22.63 -10.60
N VAL A 211 6.64 -22.21 -10.22
CA VAL A 211 6.39 -20.87 -9.65
C VAL A 211 6.37 -20.89 -8.12
N PHE A 212 5.83 -21.96 -7.51
CA PHE A 212 5.49 -21.97 -6.09
C PHE A 212 6.18 -23.06 -5.25
N ALA A 213 7.18 -23.77 -5.78
CA ALA A 213 7.88 -24.84 -5.03
C ALA A 213 8.47 -24.37 -3.69
N ASP A 214 8.92 -23.11 -3.62
CA ASP A 214 9.47 -22.50 -2.41
C ASP A 214 8.37 -21.87 -1.54
N ALA A 215 7.46 -21.09 -2.15
CA ALA A 215 6.38 -20.39 -1.45
C ALA A 215 5.36 -21.33 -0.78
N ARG A 216 5.06 -22.48 -1.41
CA ARG A 216 4.15 -23.54 -0.93
C ARG A 216 2.80 -23.04 -0.40
N PRO A 217 2.00 -22.31 -1.21
CA PRO A 217 0.69 -21.83 -0.80
C PRO A 217 -0.28 -22.99 -0.55
N ALA A 218 -1.35 -22.73 0.20
CA ALA A 218 -2.51 -23.61 0.16
C ALA A 218 -3.01 -23.72 -1.29
N SER A 219 -3.21 -24.92 -1.81
CA SER A 219 -3.54 -25.13 -3.21
C SER A 219 -4.78 -26.00 -3.36
N THR A 220 -5.61 -25.69 -4.35
CA THR A 220 -6.78 -26.48 -4.72
C THR A 220 -6.84 -26.56 -6.23
N MET A 221 -6.97 -27.78 -6.76
CA MET A 221 -7.17 -28.02 -8.19
C MET A 221 -8.52 -28.70 -8.41
N LEU A 222 -9.30 -28.18 -9.34
CA LEU A 222 -10.64 -28.66 -9.66
C LEU A 222 -10.74 -28.97 -11.14
N VAL A 223 -11.34 -30.10 -11.49
CA VAL A 223 -11.81 -30.34 -12.86
C VAL A 223 -13.25 -29.85 -12.96
N ILE A 224 -13.50 -28.89 -13.84
CA ILE A 224 -14.80 -28.26 -14.08
C ILE A 224 -15.33 -28.64 -15.46
N HIS A 225 -16.58 -28.29 -15.77
CA HIS A 225 -17.19 -28.65 -17.05
C HIS A 225 -16.56 -27.92 -18.25
N SER A 226 -16.35 -26.61 -18.14
CA SER A 226 -15.80 -25.77 -19.22
C SER A 226 -15.29 -24.44 -18.68
N LEU A 227 -14.43 -23.77 -19.45
CA LEU A 227 -13.95 -22.40 -19.21
C LEU A 227 -14.63 -21.40 -20.18
N LEU A 228 -14.43 -20.11 -19.94
CA LEU A 228 -15.10 -19.05 -20.70
C LEU A 228 -14.72 -19.05 -22.20
N ASP A 229 -13.44 -19.24 -22.50
CA ASP A 229 -12.95 -19.47 -23.85
C ASP A 229 -12.81 -20.99 -24.06
N PRO A 230 -13.48 -21.60 -25.05
CA PRO A 230 -13.46 -23.04 -25.27
C PRO A 230 -12.07 -23.57 -25.69
N ARG A 231 -11.12 -22.69 -26.04
CA ARG A 231 -9.72 -23.08 -26.32
C ARG A 231 -8.92 -23.30 -25.04
N TRP A 232 -9.38 -22.79 -23.90
CA TRP A 232 -8.66 -22.88 -22.64
C TRP A 232 -8.91 -24.23 -21.98
N THR A 233 -7.83 -24.84 -21.52
CA THR A 233 -7.82 -26.06 -20.71
C THR A 233 -7.55 -25.77 -19.24
N VAL A 234 -7.10 -24.55 -18.91
CA VAL A 234 -6.75 -24.12 -17.55
C VAL A 234 -7.04 -22.63 -17.32
N GLU A 235 -7.54 -22.33 -16.12
CA GLU A 235 -7.64 -20.97 -15.55
C GLU A 235 -7.14 -21.01 -14.10
N VAL A 236 -6.49 -19.94 -13.65
CA VAL A 236 -5.86 -19.90 -12.32
C VAL A 236 -6.24 -18.65 -11.54
N GLU A 237 -6.21 -18.75 -10.22
CA GLU A 237 -6.49 -17.66 -9.29
C GLU A 237 -5.45 -17.69 -8.15
N ALA A 238 -5.07 -16.52 -7.63
CA ALA A 238 -4.14 -16.40 -6.52
C ALA A 238 -4.56 -15.34 -5.50
N GLU A 239 -4.25 -15.64 -4.25
CA GLU A 239 -4.44 -14.76 -3.11
C GLU A 239 -3.09 -14.63 -2.39
N ALA A 240 -2.62 -13.39 -2.24
CA ALA A 240 -1.38 -13.08 -1.54
C ALA A 240 -1.64 -12.22 -0.31
N GLN A 241 -0.75 -12.36 0.66
CA GLN A 241 -0.70 -11.54 1.86
C GLN A 241 0.73 -11.05 2.04
N THR A 242 0.96 -9.75 1.84
CA THR A 242 2.30 -9.16 1.98
C THR A 242 2.72 -9.25 3.45
N ARG A 243 3.83 -9.92 3.73
CA ARG A 243 4.36 -10.01 5.09
C ARG A 243 4.84 -8.62 5.52
N ARG A 244 4.51 -8.24 6.76
CA ARG A 244 5.07 -7.05 7.44
C ARG A 244 6.55 -7.26 7.74
#